data_AF-A0A2W5XPQ6-F1
#
_entry.id   AF-A0A2W5XPQ6-F1
#
_cell.length_a   1.000
_cell.length_b   1.000
_cell.length_c   1.000
_cell.angle_alpha   90.00
_cell.angle_beta   90.00
_cell.angle_gamma   90.00
#
_symmetry.space_group_name_H-M   'P 1'
#
loop_
_entity.id
_entity.type
_entity.pdbx_description
1 polymer ?
#
loop_
_entity_poly.entity_id
_entity_poly.type
_entity_poly.pdbx_seq_one_letter_code
_entity_poly.pdbx_strand_id
1 'polypeptide(L)'
;MSVKFRLSGFYNGVNTFKAAFPQLSDALIEWRERSGPDDGSATELRKTGFRRGNFTQGVVPCSNAVCHEGGYELDKLIADMLRTGETEREGQLLCVGREVSEEGRRGPLRCRQRIEFKATLIPKADDEQDRLDRPDRSSQRRRSRGRGPRRNSAA
;
A
#
# COMPACT_ATOMS: atom_id res chain seq x y z
N MET A 1 -30.10 1.39 1.61
CA MET A 1 -29.21 1.99 0.59
C MET A 1 -28.01 1.06 0.44
N SER A 2 -28.00 0.19 -0.59
CA SER A 2 -26.89 -0.76 -0.80
C SER A 2 -25.64 0.02 -1.15
N VAL A 3 -24.59 -0.14 -0.34
CA VAL A 3 -23.29 0.41 -0.67
C VAL A 3 -22.78 -0.36 -1.89
N LYS A 4 -22.74 0.30 -3.05
CA LYS A 4 -22.40 -0.32 -4.35
C LYS A 4 -20.90 -0.60 -4.52
N PHE A 5 -20.10 -0.14 -3.57
CA PHE A 5 -18.64 -0.17 -3.61
C PHE A 5 -18.11 -1.03 -2.47
N ARG A 6 -16.93 -1.62 -2.66
CA ARG A 6 -16.24 -2.29 -1.56
C ARG A 6 -15.84 -1.24 -0.52
N LEU A 7 -16.51 -1.27 0.63
CA LEU A 7 -16.01 -0.72 1.88
C LEU A 7 -15.01 -1.71 2.47
N SER A 8 -13.95 -2.06 1.75
CA SER A 8 -12.91 -2.90 2.33
C SER A 8 -12.07 -2.05 3.28
N GLY A 9 -11.82 -2.58 4.48
CA GLY A 9 -10.71 -2.13 5.30
C GLY A 9 -9.41 -2.19 4.49
N PHE A 10 -8.40 -1.42 4.91
CA PHE A 10 -7.10 -1.44 4.25
C PHE A 10 -6.55 -2.86 4.15
N TYR A 11 -5.80 -3.13 3.08
CA TYR A 11 -4.91 -4.28 2.95
C TYR A 11 -4.16 -4.47 4.28
N ASN A 12 -4.43 -5.58 4.98
CA ASN A 12 -4.11 -5.93 6.39
C ASN A 12 -5.30 -5.97 7.37
N GLY A 13 -6.54 -5.70 6.92
CA GLY A 13 -7.74 -5.84 7.75
C GLY A 13 -7.90 -4.73 8.80
N VAL A 14 -7.19 -3.62 8.63
CA VAL A 14 -7.23 -2.47 9.53
C VAL A 14 -8.03 -1.33 8.93
N ASN A 15 -8.71 -0.57 9.79
CA ASN A 15 -9.62 0.50 9.33
C ASN A 15 -8.94 1.86 9.18
N THR A 16 -7.64 1.99 9.47
CA THR A 16 -6.93 3.27 9.38
C THR A 16 -5.60 3.15 8.64
N PHE A 17 -5.25 4.19 7.88
CA PHE A 17 -3.99 4.27 7.15
C PHE A 17 -2.76 4.14 8.05
N LYS A 18 -2.75 4.81 9.20
CA LYS A 18 -1.61 4.79 10.14
C LYS A 18 -1.36 3.39 10.72
N ALA A 19 -2.43 2.60 10.90
CA ALA A 19 -2.29 1.20 11.31
C ALA A 19 -1.83 0.30 10.15
N ALA A 20 -2.26 0.59 8.91
CA ALA A 20 -1.88 -0.17 7.73
C ALA A 20 -0.42 0.07 7.33
N PHE A 21 0.05 1.31 7.43
CA PHE A 21 1.34 1.78 6.95
C PHE A 21 2.05 2.63 8.01
N PRO A 22 2.50 2.03 9.12
CA PRO A 22 3.12 2.76 10.23
C PRO A 22 4.44 3.46 9.85
N GLN A 23 5.13 2.94 8.82
CA GLN A 23 6.38 3.48 8.28
C GLN A 23 6.18 4.73 7.40
N LEU A 24 4.94 5.06 7.03
CA LEU A 24 4.64 6.22 6.19
C LEU A 24 4.08 7.38 7.02
N SER A 25 4.58 8.57 6.73
CA SER A 25 4.05 9.84 7.22
C SER A 25 2.87 10.32 6.39
N ASP A 26 2.92 10.08 5.07
CA ASP A 26 1.85 10.41 4.13
C ASP A 26 1.96 9.53 2.88
N ALA A 27 0.85 9.43 2.14
CA ALA A 27 0.80 8.87 0.80
C ALA A 27 -0.03 9.81 -0.07
N LEU A 28 0.58 10.34 -1.14
CA LEU A 28 -0.08 11.22 -2.10
C LEU A 28 -0.28 10.44 -3.38
N ILE A 29 -1.53 10.28 -3.80
CA ILE A 29 -1.90 9.56 -5.00
C ILE A 29 -2.72 10.50 -5.87
N GLU A 30 -2.15 10.87 -7.00
CA GLU A 30 -2.83 11.61 -8.06
C GLU A 30 -3.31 10.60 -9.09
N TRP A 31 -4.57 10.68 -9.51
CA TRP A 31 -5.12 9.71 -10.44
C TRP A 31 -6.18 10.31 -11.37
N ARG A 32 -6.33 9.68 -12.53
CA ARG A 32 -7.30 10.02 -13.56
C ARG A 32 -8.00 8.76 -14.02
N GLU A 33 -9.32 8.77 -14.04
CA GLU A 33 -10.10 7.65 -14.55
C GLU A 33 -10.21 7.72 -16.07
N ARG A 34 -9.96 6.57 -16.71
CA ARG A 34 -10.02 6.35 -18.15
C ARG A 34 -11.03 5.23 -18.43
N SER A 35 -12.15 5.63 -19.02
CA SER A 35 -13.03 4.73 -19.78
C SER A 35 -12.29 4.36 -21.08
N GLY A 36 -12.30 3.09 -21.52
CA GLY A 36 -11.97 2.72 -22.91
C GLY A 36 -10.56 3.05 -23.49
N PRO A 37 -10.23 2.52 -24.68
CA PRO A 37 -9.02 2.89 -25.43
C PRO A 37 -9.13 4.26 -26.14
N ASP A 38 -10.35 4.77 -26.33
CA ASP A 38 -10.66 5.91 -27.22
C ASP A 38 -11.32 7.11 -26.51
N ASP A 39 -11.39 7.13 -25.18
CA ASP A 39 -11.98 8.28 -24.48
C ASP A 39 -11.04 9.49 -24.50
N GLY A 40 -11.36 10.45 -25.38
CA GLY A 40 -10.81 11.80 -25.39
C GLY A 40 -11.28 12.66 -24.21
N SER A 41 -12.27 12.20 -23.43
CA SER A 41 -12.67 12.84 -22.17
C SER A 41 -11.82 12.31 -21.02
N ALA A 42 -10.59 12.81 -20.91
CA ALA A 42 -9.79 12.62 -19.70
C ALA A 42 -10.56 13.22 -18.51
N THR A 43 -10.98 12.38 -17.57
CA THR A 43 -11.57 12.84 -16.31
C THR A 43 -10.60 13.76 -15.59
N GLU A 44 -11.12 14.76 -14.86
CA GLU A 44 -10.31 15.69 -14.08
C GLU A 44 -9.31 14.96 -13.17
N LEU A 45 -8.11 15.53 -13.03
CA LEU A 45 -7.07 15.00 -12.14
C LEU A 45 -7.55 15.05 -10.69
N ARG A 46 -7.75 13.88 -10.10
CA ARG A 46 -8.10 13.73 -8.69
C ARG A 46 -6.84 13.51 -7.87
N LYS A 47 -6.81 14.05 -6.65
CA LYS A 47 -5.70 13.90 -5.72
C LYS A 47 -6.23 13.38 -4.39
N THR A 48 -5.73 12.24 -3.96
CA THR A 48 -6.06 11.61 -2.67
C THR A 48 -4.80 11.47 -1.85
N GLY A 49 -4.87 11.75 -0.54
CA GLY A 49 -3.78 11.49 0.36
C GLY A 49 -4.20 11.48 1.83
N PHE A 50 -3.37 10.84 2.65
CA PHE A 50 -3.71 10.61 4.05
C PHE A 50 -3.76 11.92 4.84
N ARG A 51 -2.73 12.78 4.74
CA ARG A 51 -2.74 14.09 5.41
C ARG A 51 -3.76 15.07 4.85
N ARG A 52 -4.24 14.84 3.62
CA ARG A 52 -5.33 15.61 3.01
C ARG A 52 -6.70 15.20 3.54
N GLY A 53 -6.79 14.15 4.37
CA GLY A 53 -8.03 13.68 4.99
C GLY A 53 -8.99 12.97 4.02
N ASN A 54 -8.61 12.82 2.74
CA ASN A 54 -9.45 12.23 1.70
C ASN A 54 -8.98 10.82 1.29
N PHE A 55 -8.01 10.25 2.00
CA PHE A 55 -7.61 8.85 1.88
C PHE A 55 -8.01 8.07 3.15
N THR A 56 -9.32 7.93 3.33
CA THR A 56 -9.93 7.24 4.48
C THR A 56 -10.17 5.75 4.22
N GLN A 57 -10.16 5.34 2.95
CA GLN A 57 -10.39 3.97 2.50
C GLN A 57 -9.22 3.56 1.61
N GLY A 58 -8.77 2.31 1.74
CA GLY A 58 -7.71 1.74 0.90
C GLY A 58 -8.12 1.57 -0.56
N VAL A 59 -9.40 1.75 -0.87
CA VAL A 59 -9.99 1.57 -2.19
C VAL A 59 -10.66 2.86 -2.64
N VAL A 60 -10.36 3.29 -3.86
CA VAL A 60 -11.08 4.39 -4.52
C VAL A 60 -12.27 3.82 -5.29
N PRO A 61 -13.48 4.39 -5.15
CA PRO A 61 -14.65 3.92 -5.88
C PRO A 61 -14.51 4.20 -7.39
N CYS A 62 -14.94 3.23 -8.20
CA CYS A 62 -15.07 3.40 -9.64
C CYS A 62 -16.27 4.29 -9.97
N SER A 63 -16.15 5.20 -10.96
CA SER A 63 -17.25 6.09 -11.35
C SER A 63 -18.32 5.40 -12.21
N ASN A 64 -18.04 4.22 -12.76
CA ASN A 64 -19.01 3.49 -13.56
C ASN A 64 -20.21 3.06 -12.71
N ALA A 65 -21.39 3.57 -13.04
CA ALA A 65 -22.65 3.29 -12.34
C ALA A 65 -23.11 1.83 -12.45
N VAL A 66 -22.65 1.11 -13.48
CA VAL A 66 -22.96 -0.32 -13.75
C VAL A 66 -21.95 -1.25 -13.08
N CYS A 67 -20.86 -0.70 -12.54
CA CYS A 67 -19.85 -1.47 -11.84
C CYS A 67 -20.32 -1.86 -10.44
N HIS A 68 -20.32 -3.15 -10.15
CA HIS A 68 -20.65 -3.72 -8.84
C HIS A 68 -19.39 -4.16 -8.10
N GLU A 69 -19.32 -3.83 -6.81
CA GLU A 69 -18.21 -4.19 -5.90
C GLU A 69 -16.83 -3.73 -6.43
N GLY A 70 -16.84 -2.69 -7.26
CA GLY A 70 -15.66 -2.18 -7.93
C GLY A 70 -14.94 -1.09 -7.16
N GLY A 71 -13.73 -0.83 -7.64
CA GLY A 71 -12.84 0.18 -7.12
C GLY A 71 -11.39 -0.13 -7.48
N TYR A 72 -10.52 0.79 -7.11
CA TYR A 72 -9.09 0.72 -7.34
C TYR A 72 -8.40 0.54 -5.99
N GLU A 73 -7.72 -0.59 -5.81
CA GLU A 73 -7.05 -0.98 -4.56
C GLU A 73 -5.71 -0.24 -4.42
N LEU A 74 -5.79 1.02 -3.96
CA LEU A 74 -4.63 1.89 -3.75
C LEU A 74 -3.78 1.42 -2.57
N ASP A 75 -4.39 0.81 -1.56
CA ASP A 75 -3.69 0.19 -0.43
C ASP A 75 -2.73 -0.93 -0.87
N LYS A 76 -3.15 -1.80 -1.80
CA LYS A 76 -2.28 -2.84 -2.37
C LYS A 76 -1.14 -2.24 -3.16
N LEU A 77 -1.40 -1.16 -3.90
CA LEU A 77 -0.36 -0.42 -4.59
C LEU A 77 0.68 0.13 -3.61
N ILE A 78 0.25 0.79 -2.52
CA ILE A 78 1.15 1.31 -1.48
C ILE A 78 1.94 0.18 -0.82
N ALA A 79 1.28 -0.94 -0.48
CA ALA A 79 1.93 -2.09 0.12
C ALA A 79 2.99 -2.71 -0.81
N ASP A 80 2.72 -2.77 -2.10
CA ASP A 80 3.67 -3.25 -3.09
C ASP A 80 4.86 -2.31 -3.26
N MET A 81 4.62 -1.00 -3.35
CA MET A 81 5.67 0.02 -3.39
C MET A 81 6.58 -0.04 -2.15
N LEU A 82 5.99 -0.20 -0.95
CA LEU A 82 6.76 -0.39 0.28
C LEU A 82 7.63 -1.65 0.26
N ARG A 83 7.11 -2.74 -0.30
CA ARG A 83 7.85 -4.00 -0.43
C ARG A 83 9.00 -3.89 -1.41
N THR A 84 8.84 -3.16 -2.51
CA THR A 84 9.91 -2.93 -3.49
C THR A 84 10.85 -1.80 -3.11
N GLY A 85 10.51 -1.00 -2.10
CA GLY A 85 11.31 0.14 -1.65
C GLY A 85 11.16 1.38 -2.55
N GLU A 86 10.09 1.46 -3.32
CA GLU A 86 9.82 2.58 -4.21
C GLU A 86 9.08 3.70 -3.48
N THR A 87 9.58 4.93 -3.62
CA THR A 87 8.94 6.14 -3.07
C THR A 87 8.03 6.80 -4.07
N GLU A 88 8.27 6.63 -5.37
CA GLU A 88 7.46 7.18 -6.46
C GLU A 88 7.17 6.11 -7.50
N ARG A 89 5.90 6.02 -7.94
CA ARG A 89 5.48 5.10 -8.99
C ARG A 89 4.38 5.70 -9.83
N GLU A 90 4.51 5.54 -11.14
CA GLU A 90 3.48 5.89 -12.11
C GLU A 90 3.01 4.63 -12.83
N GLY A 91 1.72 4.55 -13.16
CA GLY A 91 1.19 3.39 -13.85
C GLY A 91 -0.31 3.41 -14.03
N GLN A 92 -0.86 2.23 -14.29
CA GLN A 92 -2.31 2.04 -14.45
C GLN A 92 -2.82 0.97 -13.49
N LEU A 93 -3.99 1.22 -12.89
CA LEU A 93 -4.73 0.24 -12.10
C LEU A 93 -6.07 -0.06 -12.77
N LEU A 94 -6.40 -1.35 -12.86
CA LEU A 94 -7.69 -1.81 -13.37
C LEU A 94 -8.70 -1.87 -12.23
N CYS A 95 -9.96 -1.55 -12.54
CA CYS A 95 -11.04 -1.74 -11.58
C CYS A 95 -11.24 -3.24 -11.31
N VAL A 96 -11.24 -3.64 -10.03
CA VAL A 96 -11.46 -5.05 -9.63
C VAL A 96 -12.92 -5.47 -9.67
N GLY A 97 -13.82 -4.52 -9.96
CA GLY A 97 -15.26 -4.71 -9.99
C GLY A 97 -15.75 -5.54 -11.17
N ARG A 98 -17.04 -5.85 -11.11
CA ARG A 98 -17.72 -6.64 -12.12
C ARG A 98 -18.91 -5.86 -12.68
N GLU A 99 -19.09 -5.93 -13.98
CA GLU A 99 -20.25 -5.42 -14.68
C GLU A 99 -21.20 -6.58 -14.93
N VAL A 100 -22.47 -6.40 -14.57
CA VAL A 100 -23.53 -7.34 -14.94
C VAL A 100 -24.13 -6.82 -16.24
N SER A 101 -24.02 -7.60 -17.31
CA SER A 101 -24.62 -7.24 -18.60
C SER A 101 -26.14 -7.34 -18.49
N GLU A 102 -26.85 -6.29 -18.89
CA GLU A 102 -28.33 -6.23 -18.83
C GLU A 102 -29.01 -7.39 -19.59
N GLU A 103 -28.32 -8.02 -20.55
CA GLU A 103 -28.85 -9.14 -21.31
C GLU A 103 -28.81 -10.50 -20.58
N GLY A 104 -28.34 -10.57 -19.32
CA GLY A 104 -28.47 -11.75 -18.43
C GLY A 104 -27.84 -13.06 -18.93
N ARG A 105 -27.29 -13.10 -20.15
CA ARG A 105 -26.81 -14.29 -20.86
C ARG A 105 -25.29 -14.41 -20.87
N ARG A 106 -24.56 -13.34 -20.57
CA ARG A 106 -23.10 -13.35 -20.45
C ARG A 106 -22.76 -13.16 -18.98
N GLY A 107 -22.03 -14.12 -18.40
CA GLY A 107 -21.60 -14.08 -17.01
C GLY A 107 -20.85 -12.78 -16.63
N PRO A 108 -20.54 -12.56 -15.34
CA PRO A 108 -20.02 -11.29 -14.88
C PRO A 108 -18.74 -10.90 -15.62
N LEU A 109 -18.78 -9.77 -16.32
CA LEU A 109 -17.64 -9.21 -17.03
C LEU A 109 -16.80 -8.39 -16.05
N ARG A 110 -15.49 -8.35 -16.24
CA ARG A 110 -14.65 -7.42 -15.46
C ARG A 110 -14.92 -6.00 -15.93
N CYS A 111 -14.98 -5.07 -14.99
CA CYS A 111 -15.10 -3.65 -15.29
C CYS A 111 -13.95 -3.21 -16.19
N ARG A 112 -14.26 -2.51 -17.29
CA ARG A 112 -13.26 -2.04 -18.27
C ARG A 112 -12.58 -0.73 -17.86
N GLN A 113 -13.05 -0.12 -16.78
CA GLN A 113 -12.50 1.12 -16.27
C GLN A 113 -11.10 0.92 -15.69
N ARG A 114 -10.24 1.89 -15.93
CA ARG A 114 -8.89 1.93 -15.37
C ARG A 114 -8.58 3.33 -14.87
N ILE A 115 -7.64 3.45 -13.94
CA ILE A 115 -7.05 4.73 -13.58
C ILE A 115 -5.60 4.76 -14.01
N GLU A 116 -5.17 5.92 -14.50
CA GLU A 116 -3.76 6.30 -14.54
C GLU A 116 -3.44 6.98 -13.21
N PHE A 117 -2.38 6.54 -12.54
CA PHE A 117 -2.00 7.07 -11.24
C PHE A 117 -0.52 7.48 -11.21
N LYS A 118 -0.25 8.45 -10.33
CA LYS A 118 1.06 8.85 -9.85
C LYS A 118 1.01 8.81 -8.32
N ALA A 119 1.75 7.88 -7.73
CA ALA A 119 1.81 7.68 -6.30
C ALA A 119 3.18 8.14 -5.77
N THR A 120 3.14 8.92 -4.68
CA THR A 120 4.32 9.41 -3.95
C THR A 120 4.14 9.07 -2.48
N LEU A 121 5.07 8.30 -1.93
CA LEU A 121 5.09 7.88 -0.54
C LEU A 121 6.07 8.74 0.24
N ILE A 122 5.62 9.29 1.36
CA ILE A 122 6.46 10.08 2.26
C ILE A 122 6.77 9.21 3.48
N PRO A 123 8.00 8.69 3.62
CA PRO A 123 8.39 7.92 4.79
C PRO A 123 8.35 8.78 6.05
N LYS A 124 8.11 8.13 7.20
CA LYS A 124 8.29 8.77 8.51
C LYS A 124 9.79 8.91 8.75
N ALA A 125 10.24 10.06 9.26
CA ALA A 125 11.65 10.41 9.40
C ALA A 125 12.43 9.58 10.46
N ASP A 126 11.94 8.39 10.82
CA ASP A 126 12.51 7.53 11.87
C ASP A 126 13.35 6.35 11.32
N ASP A 127 13.55 6.22 10.00
CA ASP A 127 14.20 5.05 9.38
C ASP A 127 15.75 5.10 9.33
N GLU A 128 16.38 6.25 9.63
CA GLU A 128 17.86 6.34 9.69
C GLU A 128 18.44 5.94 11.06
N GLN A 129 17.70 6.05 12.16
CA GLN A 129 18.27 5.82 13.49
C GLN A 129 18.31 4.33 13.90
N ASP A 130 17.39 3.48 13.45
CA ASP A 130 17.36 2.07 13.86
C ASP A 130 18.46 1.21 13.18
N ARG A 131 18.95 1.63 12.00
CA ARG A 131 20.07 0.94 11.31
C ARG A 131 21.42 1.23 11.96
N LEU A 132 21.56 2.35 12.65
CA LEU A 132 22.78 2.73 13.37
C LEU A 132 22.83 2.19 14.80
N ASP A 133 21.67 1.91 15.41
CA ASP A 133 21.56 1.40 16.79
C ASP A 133 21.47 -0.13 16.90
N ARG A 134 21.71 -0.88 15.81
CA ARG A 134 21.78 -2.34 15.87
C ARG A 134 23.22 -2.77 16.20
N PRO A 135 23.58 -3.04 17.47
CA PRO A 135 24.91 -3.54 17.78
C PRO A 135 25.13 -4.88 17.07
N ASP A 136 26.24 -4.95 16.35
CA ASP A 136 26.73 -6.14 15.68
C ASP A 136 26.79 -7.33 16.67
N ARG A 137 25.78 -8.21 16.57
CA ARG A 137 25.62 -9.41 17.40
C ARG A 137 26.71 -10.47 17.14
N SER A 138 27.63 -10.25 16.20
CA SER A 138 28.74 -11.17 15.92
C SER A 138 29.96 -10.97 16.83
N SER A 139 30.03 -9.85 17.56
CA SER A 139 31.20 -9.48 18.37
C SER A 139 31.22 -10.08 19.79
N GLN A 140 30.09 -10.55 20.34
CA GLN A 140 30.03 -11.04 21.73
C GLN A 140 30.43 -12.52 21.93
N ARG A 141 30.73 -13.29 20.87
CA ARG A 141 31.12 -14.71 21.01
C ARG A 141 32.62 -14.96 21.18
N ARG A 142 33.45 -13.91 21.38
CA ARG A 142 34.91 -14.05 21.56
C ARG A 142 35.41 -13.31 22.80
N ARG A 143 35.03 -13.74 24.02
CA ARG A 143 35.75 -13.37 25.27
C ARG A 143 35.23 -14.15 26.49
N SER A 144 35.39 -15.48 26.50
CA SER A 144 35.24 -16.26 27.75
C SER A 144 35.95 -17.62 27.73
N ARG A 145 37.12 -17.72 27.09
CA ARG A 145 38.06 -18.83 27.31
C ARG A 145 39.49 -18.31 27.45
N GLY A 146 39.68 -17.42 28.42
CA GLY A 146 40.98 -16.89 28.84
C GLY A 146 41.37 -17.42 30.21
N ARG A 147 42.03 -18.59 30.21
CA ARG A 147 43.21 -18.96 31.01
C ARG A 147 43.51 -18.11 32.26
N GLY A 148 43.50 -18.74 33.44
CA GLY A 148 44.13 -18.25 34.69
C GLY A 148 44.19 -19.38 35.75
N PRO A 149 45.07 -19.31 36.76
CA PRO A 149 46.31 -20.09 36.73
C PRO A 149 46.41 -21.24 37.76
N ARG A 150 47.33 -22.17 37.48
CA ARG A 150 47.90 -23.11 38.46
C ARG A 150 48.69 -22.34 39.53
N ARG A 151 48.54 -22.68 40.81
CA ARG A 151 49.67 -22.89 41.73
C ARG A 151 49.26 -23.54 43.06
N ASN A 152 50.16 -24.41 43.54
CA ASN A 152 50.13 -25.25 44.74
C ASN A 152 50.28 -24.42 46.03
N SER A 153 49.93 -24.98 47.20
CA SER A 153 50.89 -25.48 48.22
C SER A 153 50.21 -25.87 49.53
N ALA A 154 50.65 -27.02 50.05
CA ALA A 154 50.71 -27.53 51.42
C ALA A 154 50.05 -26.76 52.59
N ALA A 155 49.28 -27.50 53.39
CA ALA A 155 49.54 -27.74 54.82
C ALA A 155 48.87 -29.07 55.22
#